data_AF-A0A1F2S8D9-F1
#
_entry.id   AF-A0A1F2S8D9-F1
#
_cell.length_a   1.000
_cell.length_b   1.000
_cell.length_c   1.000
_cell.angle_alpha   90.00
_cell.angle_beta   90.00
_cell.angle_gamma   90.00
#
_symmetry.space_group_name_H-M   'P 1'
#
loop_
_entity.id
_entity.type
_entity.pdbx_description
1 polymer ?
#
loop_
_entity_poly.entity_id
_entity_poly.type
_entity_poly.pdbx_seq_one_letter_code
_entity_poly.pdbx_strand_id
1 'polypeptide(L)' 'MASPEDTVLAKLEWFRLGGETSERQWWDVVGVVRVTPAVDRAYLRHWAAPLGVTDLLDRALADAVSPDG' A
#
# COMPACT_ATOMS: atom_id res chain seq x y z
N MET A 1 -12.23 2.85 14.12
CA MET A 1 -11.55 1.63 13.63
C MET A 1 -10.96 2.00 12.29
N ALA A 2 -9.65 1.83 12.07
CA ALA A 2 -9.03 2.21 10.79
C ALA A 2 -9.57 1.30 9.68
N SER A 3 -9.85 1.87 8.52
CA SER A 3 -10.23 1.08 7.35
C SER A 3 -9.01 0.30 6.82
N PRO A 4 -9.21 -0.77 6.03
CA PRO A 4 -8.13 -1.41 5.29
C PRO A 4 -7.33 -0.41 4.45
N GLU A 5 -8.00 0.58 3.86
CA GLU A 5 -7.39 1.65 3.07
C GLU A 5 -6.45 2.51 3.92
N ASP A 6 -6.91 2.95 5.10
CA ASP A 6 -6.07 3.72 6.03
C ASP A 6 -4.86 2.90 6.50
N THR A 7 -5.04 1.59 6.67
CA THR A 7 -3.95 0.67 7.03
C THR A 7 -2.90 0.58 5.92
N VAL A 8 -3.32 0.48 4.66
CA VAL A 8 -2.42 0.48 3.50
C VAL A 8 -1.66 1.81 3.42
N LEU A 9 -2.37 2.95 3.51
CA LEU A 9 -1.76 4.28 3.43
C LEU A 9 -0.73 4.52 4.54
N ALA A 10 -1.05 4.16 5.78
CA ALA A 10 -0.13 4.29 6.91
C ALA A 10 1.13 3.43 6.74
N LYS A 11 1.00 2.20 6.24
CA LYS A 11 2.16 1.33 6.01
C LYS A 11 3.03 1.83 4.85
N LEU A 12 2.43 2.36 3.79
CA LEU A 12 3.14 3.00 2.68
C LEU A 12 3.93 4.23 3.14
N GLU A 13 3.30 5.10 3.94
CA GLU A 13 3.95 6.27 4.52
C GLU A 13 5.13 5.86 5.41
N TRP A 14 4.96 4.84 6.25
CA TRP A 14 6.06 4.35 7.09
C TRP A 14 7.19 3.71 6.28
N PHE A 15 6.87 3.00 5.20
CA PHE A 15 7.87 2.44 4.31
C PHE A 15 8.70 3.53 3.63
N ARG A 16 8.04 4.60 3.16
CA ARG A 16 8.66 5.82 2.62
C ARG A 16 9.58 6.48 3.64
N LEU A 17 9.08 6.71 4.86
CA LEU A 17 9.85 7.33 5.96
C LEU A 17 11.04 6.46 6.40
N GLY A 18 10.92 5.14 6.28
CA GLY A 18 12.01 4.17 6.52
C GLY A 18 13.03 4.06 5.37
N GLY A 19 12.94 4.91 4.36
CA GLY A 19 13.86 4.92 3.21
C GLY A 19 13.66 3.76 2.24
N GLU A 20 12.50 3.11 2.26
CA GLU A 20 12.12 2.06 1.31
C GLU A 20 13.06 0.82 1.36
N THR A 21 13.67 0.54 2.51
CA THR A 21 14.74 -0.48 2.65
C THR A 21 14.26 -1.85 3.11
N SER A 22 13.07 -1.94 3.74
CA SER A 22 12.58 -3.18 4.35
C SER A 22 11.67 -3.96 3.40
N GLU A 23 12.21 -4.95 2.70
CA GLU A 23 11.43 -5.85 1.83
C GLU A 23 10.29 -6.53 2.59
N ARG A 24 10.51 -6.89 3.87
CA ARG A 24 9.45 -7.47 4.71
C ARG A 24 8.27 -6.51 4.90
N GLN A 25 8.54 -5.23 5.11
CA GLN A 25 7.50 -4.21 5.25
C GLN A 25 6.77 -4.01 3.92
N TRP A 26 7.49 -4.03 2.81
CA TRP A 26 6.89 -4.00 1.47
C TRP A 26 5.89 -5.14 1.27
N TRP A 27 6.30 -6.38 1.54
CA TRP A 27 5.43 -7.54 1.37
C TRP A 27 4.26 -7.58 2.37
N ASP A 28 4.39 -6.95 3.53
CA ASP A 28 3.28 -6.75 4.45
C ASP A 28 2.21 -5.80 3.87
N VAL A 29 2.61 -4.71 3.19
CA VAL A 29 1.68 -3.84 2.44
C VAL A 29 0.96 -4.63 1.36
N VAL A 30 1.72 -5.35 0.52
CA VAL A 30 1.17 -6.13 -0.60
C VAL A 30 0.20 -7.21 -0.08
N GLY A 31 0.55 -7.87 1.03
CA GLY A 31 -0.29 -8.86 1.69
C GLY A 31 -1.65 -8.29 2.11
N VAL A 32 -1.67 -7.09 2.73
CA VAL A 32 -2.92 -6.41 3.12
C VAL A 32 -3.79 -6.09 1.90
N VAL A 33 -3.18 -5.61 0.82
CA VAL A 33 -3.88 -5.33 -0.44
C VAL A 33 -4.49 -6.61 -1.03
N ARG A 34 -3.75 -7.73 -1.05
CA ARG A 34 -4.21 -9.02 -1.58
C ARG A 34 -5.40 -9.60 -0.82
N VAL A 35 -5.40 -9.51 0.51
CA VAL A 35 -6.48 -10.08 1.34
C VAL A 35 -7.70 -9.17 1.47
N THR A 36 -7.63 -7.95 0.92
CA THR A 36 -8.75 -6.98 0.94
C THR A 36 -9.47 -6.96 -0.42
N PRO A 37 -10.57 -7.73 -0.60
CA PRO A 37 -11.20 -7.94 -1.90
C PRO A 37 -11.86 -6.70 -2.51
N ALA A 38 -12.11 -5.65 -1.73
CA ALA A 38 -12.86 -4.47 -2.14
C ALA A 38 -12.19 -3.16 -1.71
N VAL A 39 -10.86 -3.09 -1.79
CA VAL A 39 -10.14 -1.84 -1.50
C VAL A 39 -10.66 -0.72 -2.40
N ASP A 40 -11.05 0.41 -1.81
CA ASP A 40 -11.45 1.60 -2.57
C ASP A 40 -10.21 2.28 -3.16
N ARG A 41 -9.95 1.98 -4.43
CA ARG A 41 -8.80 2.53 -5.17
C ARG A 41 -8.91 4.05 -5.36
N ALA A 42 -10.11 4.61 -5.40
CA ALA A 42 -10.29 6.05 -5.54
C ALA A 42 -9.91 6.73 -4.22
N TYR A 43 -10.35 6.18 -3.09
CA TYR A 43 -9.95 6.64 -1.75
C TYR A 43 -8.42 6.55 -1.56
N LEU A 44 -7.82 5.40 -1.88
CA LEU A 44 -6.37 5.22 -1.77
C LEU A 44 -5.60 6.23 -2.61
N ARG A 45 -5.98 6.45 -3.87
CA ARG A 45 -5.31 7.44 -4.73
C ARG A 45 -5.50 8.87 -4.26
N HIS A 46 -6.69 9.21 -3.77
CA HIS A 46 -6.98 10.54 -3.24
C HIS A 46 -6.03 10.90 -2.08
N TRP A 47 -5.78 9.95 -1.17
CA TRP A 47 -4.92 10.18 -0.02
C TRP A 47 -3.44 9.87 -0.25
N ALA A 48 -3.09 8.96 -1.16
CA ALA A 48 -1.70 8.68 -1.49
C ALA A 48 -1.01 9.88 -2.15
N ALA A 49 -1.76 10.77 -2.82
CA ALA A 49 -1.22 11.98 -3.43
C ALA A 49 -0.66 12.98 -2.38
N PRO A 50 -1.43 13.48 -1.40
CA PRO A 50 -0.90 14.37 -0.37
C PRO A 50 0.12 13.71 0.57
N LEU A 51 0.06 12.39 0.75
CA LEU A 51 1.07 11.63 1.51
C LEU A 51 2.37 11.39 0.72
N GLY A 52 2.37 11.65 -0.59
CA GLY A 52 3.54 11.45 -1.45
C GLY A 52 3.93 9.98 -1.62
N VAL A 53 2.96 9.07 -1.60
CA VAL A 53 3.15 7.61 -1.71
C VAL A 53 2.36 7.00 -2.87
N THR A 54 1.94 7.80 -3.85
CA THR A 54 1.15 7.33 -5.01
C THR A 54 1.92 6.31 -5.84
N ASP A 55 3.21 6.53 -6.03
CA ASP A 55 4.15 5.61 -6.68
C ASP A 55 4.22 4.25 -5.97
N LEU A 56 4.30 4.28 -4.63
CA LEU A 56 4.32 3.07 -3.82
C LEU A 56 2.96 2.37 -3.81
N LEU A 57 1.85 3.11 -3.82
CA LEU A 57 0.51 2.54 -3.95
C LEU A 57 0.35 1.80 -5.28
N ASP A 58 0.70 2.43 -6.41
CA ASP A 58 0.55 1.80 -7.72
C ASP A 58 1.43 0.54 -7.85
N ARG A 59 2.65 0.57 -7.29
CA ARG A 59 3.52 -0.61 -7.21
C ARG A 59 2.92 -1.73 -6.36
N ALA A 60 2.35 -1.42 -5.19
CA ALA A 60 1.73 -2.42 -4.31
C ALA A 60 0.49 -3.06 -4.98
N LEU A 61 -0.29 -2.26 -5.71
CA LEU A 61 -1.45 -2.76 -6.48
C LEU A 61 -1.03 -3.67 -7.64
N ALA A 62 0.12 -3.40 -8.28
CA ALA A 62 0.68 -4.27 -9.32
C ALA A 62 1.20 -5.59 -8.74
N ASP A 63 2.01 -5.53 -7.68
CA ASP A 63 2.57 -6.72 -7.02
C ASP A 63 1.48 -7.61 -6.41
N ALA A 64 0.36 -7.02 -5.97
CA ALA A 64 -0.79 -7.76 -5.45
C ALA A 64 -1.45 -8.65 -6.51
N VAL A 65 -1.35 -8.31 -7.79
CA VAL A 65 -1.94 -9.08 -8.91
C VAL A 65 -0.94 -10.11 -9.48
N SER A 66 0.37 -9.91 -9.27
CA SER A 66 1.39 -10.87 -9.69
C SER A 66 1.33 -12.19 -8.89
N PRO A 67 1.38 -13.36 -9.55
CA PRO A 67 1.30 -14.67 -8.89
C PRO A 67 2.56 -15.03 -8.07
N ASP A 68 3.69 -14.35 -8.30
CA ASP A 68 5.01 -14.71 -7.77
C ASP A 68 5.48 -13.87 -6.56
N GLY A 69 4.62 -13.03 -5.97
CA GLY A 69 4.98 -12.27 -4.77
C GLY A 69 4.86 -13.08 -3.49
#